data_AF-A0A380EHR5-F1
#
_entry.id   AF-A0A380EHR5-F1
#
_cell.length_a   1.000
_cell.length_b   1.000
_cell.length_c   1.000
_cell.angle_alpha   90.00
_cell.angle_beta   90.00
_cell.angle_gamma   90.00
#
_symmetry.space_group_name_H-M   'P 1'
#
loop_
_entity.id
_entity.type
_entity.pdbx_description
1 polymer ?
#
loop_
_entity_poly.entity_id
_entity_poly.type
_entity_poly.pdbx_seq_one_letter_code
_entity_poly.pdbx_strand_id
1 'polypeptide(L)'
;MMHKKQSFESQITQAPLVTDVTTINQKAQTLDHAMELLRNSVADNQTTLASEDYHDATAQRQNDYNQAVTAANNIINQTTSPTMNPDDVNGATTQVNNTKVALDGDETLQQLNNKQTTDLIN
;
A
#
# COMPACT_ATOMS: atom_id res chain seq x y z
N MET A 1 -2.56 33.50 -36.53
CA MET A 1 -3.56 33.05 -35.54
C MET A 1 -2.86 32.89 -34.18
N MET A 2 -2.99 33.87 -33.28
CA MET A 2 -2.48 33.77 -31.89
C MET A 2 -3.65 33.98 -30.91
N HIS A 3 -4.55 32.99 -30.83
CA HIS A 3 -5.70 33.00 -29.91
C HIS A 3 -5.64 31.84 -28.92
N LYS A 4 -4.54 31.71 -28.17
CA LYS A 4 -4.49 30.80 -27.01
C LYS A 4 -3.76 31.40 -25.79
N LYS A 5 -3.69 32.73 -25.69
CA LYS A 5 -3.05 33.45 -24.58
C LYS A 5 -3.97 34.41 -23.82
N GLN A 6 -5.29 34.29 -24.01
CA GLN A 6 -6.28 35.19 -23.39
C GLN A 6 -7.37 34.47 -22.59
N SER A 7 -7.14 33.23 -22.14
CA SER A 7 -8.12 32.54 -21.26
C SER A 7 -7.53 32.04 -19.92
N PHE A 8 -6.22 32.17 -19.70
CA PHE A 8 -5.61 31.73 -18.44
C PHE A 8 -5.46 32.83 -17.38
N GLU A 9 -5.62 34.11 -17.76
CA GLU A 9 -5.39 35.23 -16.84
C GLU A 9 -6.67 35.78 -16.19
N SER A 10 -7.87 35.41 -16.67
CA SER A 10 -9.13 36.00 -16.18
C SER A 10 -10.05 35.05 -15.41
N GLN A 11 -9.51 33.97 -14.84
CA GLN A 11 -10.23 33.16 -13.83
C GLN A 11 -9.42 32.98 -12.53
N ILE A 12 -8.45 33.87 -12.28
CA ILE A 12 -7.78 34.06 -10.97
C ILE A 12 -8.65 34.98 -10.08
N THR A 13 -9.97 34.84 -10.17
CA THR A 13 -10.94 35.56 -9.34
C THR A 13 -11.88 34.53 -8.75
N GLN A 14 -11.39 33.74 -7.80
CA GLN A 14 -12.15 33.21 -6.65
C GLN A 14 -11.22 32.41 -5.73
N ALA A 15 -10.71 33.11 -4.72
CA ALA A 15 -9.78 32.65 -3.70
C ALA A 15 -10.32 31.69 -2.61
N PRO A 16 -11.38 30.88 -2.81
CA PRO A 16 -11.56 29.62 -2.06
C PRO A 16 -10.99 28.39 -2.79
N LEU A 17 -10.87 28.45 -4.12
CA LEU A 17 -10.57 27.26 -4.95
C LEU A 17 -9.06 26.91 -5.01
N VAL A 18 -8.17 27.89 -4.83
CA VAL A 18 -6.71 27.67 -4.94
C VAL A 18 -6.16 26.87 -3.75
N THR A 19 -6.68 27.07 -2.55
CA THR A 19 -6.41 26.24 -1.37
C THR A 19 -6.92 24.81 -1.56
N ASP A 20 -8.11 24.65 -2.14
CA ASP A 20 -8.67 23.33 -2.44
C ASP A 20 -7.86 22.60 -3.51
N VAL A 21 -7.48 23.27 -4.61
CA VAL A 21 -6.63 22.68 -5.66
C VAL A 21 -5.25 22.30 -5.14
N THR A 22 -4.65 23.11 -4.26
CA THR A 22 -3.35 22.77 -3.64
C THR A 22 -3.47 21.56 -2.71
N THR A 23 -4.54 21.51 -1.92
CA THR A 23 -4.82 20.39 -1.01
C THR A 23 -5.15 19.12 -1.79
N ILE A 24 -5.90 19.23 -2.89
CA ILE A 24 -6.22 18.13 -3.81
C ILE A 24 -4.94 17.62 -4.47
N ASN A 25 -4.05 18.51 -4.93
CA ASN A 25 -2.75 18.12 -5.49
C ASN A 25 -1.89 17.37 -4.47
N GLN A 26 -1.82 17.85 -3.22
CA GLN A 26 -1.07 17.16 -2.16
C GLN A 26 -1.65 15.78 -1.86
N LYS A 27 -2.99 15.66 -1.77
CA LYS A 27 -3.66 14.37 -1.57
C LYS A 27 -3.42 13.42 -2.75
N ALA A 28 -3.47 13.92 -3.97
CA ALA A 28 -3.18 13.13 -5.17
C ALA A 28 -1.73 12.62 -5.17
N GLN A 29 -0.75 13.47 -4.81
CA GLN A 29 0.65 13.06 -4.68
C GLN A 29 0.85 12.00 -3.59
N THR A 30 0.23 12.16 -2.43
CA THR A 30 0.29 11.18 -1.35
C THR A 30 -0.34 9.85 -1.78
N LEU A 31 -1.48 9.90 -2.48
CA LEU A 31 -2.15 8.72 -3.00
C LEU A 31 -1.30 8.03 -4.08
N ASP A 32 -0.73 8.79 -5.02
CA ASP A 32 0.12 8.26 -6.08
C ASP A 32 1.34 7.53 -5.48
N HIS A 33 1.97 8.12 -4.46
CA HIS A 33 3.07 7.50 -3.75
C HIS A 33 2.63 6.23 -3.01
N ALA A 34 1.49 6.26 -2.31
CA ALA A 34 0.94 5.07 -1.66
C ALA A 34 0.65 3.95 -2.67
N MET A 35 0.12 4.31 -3.85
CA MET A 35 -0.18 3.36 -4.93
C MET A 35 1.09 2.80 -5.57
N GLU A 36 2.16 3.59 -5.66
CA GLU A 36 3.49 3.11 -6.08
C GLU A 36 4.05 2.09 -5.07
N LEU A 37 3.99 2.39 -3.77
CA LEU A 37 4.39 1.46 -2.72
C LEU A 37 3.56 0.17 -2.75
N LEU A 38 2.25 0.27 -2.97
CA LEU A 38 1.36 -0.89 -3.10
C LEU A 38 1.73 -1.76 -4.29
N ARG A 39 2.05 -1.15 -5.45
CA ARG A 39 2.51 -1.90 -6.63
C ARG A 39 3.84 -2.61 -6.36
N ASN A 40 4.75 -1.93 -5.69
CA ASN A 40 6.05 -2.50 -5.35
C ASN A 40 5.93 -3.67 -4.37
N SER A 41 5.02 -3.60 -3.38
CA SER A 41 4.84 -4.69 -2.40
C SER A 41 4.35 -5.99 -3.04
N VAL A 42 3.53 -5.92 -4.09
CA VAL A 42 3.05 -7.10 -4.84
C VAL A 42 3.90 -7.45 -6.06
N ALA A 43 4.87 -6.62 -6.45
CA ALA A 43 5.74 -6.89 -7.60
C ALA A 43 6.56 -8.19 -7.41
N ASP A 44 7.02 -8.44 -6.18
CA ASP A 44 7.77 -9.63 -5.81
C ASP A 44 6.88 -10.85 -5.51
N ASN A 45 5.57 -10.77 -5.76
CA ASN A 45 4.63 -11.84 -5.45
C ASN A 45 5.03 -13.17 -6.11
N GLN A 46 5.41 -13.13 -7.38
CA GLN A 46 5.77 -14.36 -8.10
C GLN A 46 7.00 -15.04 -7.52
N THR A 47 7.98 -14.27 -7.04
CA THR A 47 9.16 -14.78 -6.35
C THR A 47 8.80 -15.33 -4.98
N THR A 48 7.93 -14.64 -4.24
CA THR A 48 7.46 -15.08 -2.91
C THR A 48 6.70 -16.40 -3.01
N LEU A 49 5.80 -16.55 -3.99
CA LEU A 49 5.06 -17.79 -4.23
C LEU A 49 5.93 -18.98 -4.66
N ALA A 50 7.13 -18.72 -5.17
CA ALA A 50 8.11 -19.74 -5.56
C ALA A 50 9.18 -19.99 -4.49
N SER A 51 9.16 -19.23 -3.38
CA SER A 51 10.11 -19.38 -2.29
C SER A 51 9.77 -20.59 -1.42
N GLU A 52 10.80 -21.19 -0.81
CA GLU A 52 10.62 -22.26 0.17
C GLU A 52 9.83 -21.75 1.39
N ASP A 53 10.05 -20.50 1.83
CA ASP A 53 9.31 -19.88 2.94
C ASP A 53 7.79 -19.93 2.74
N TYR A 54 7.30 -19.65 1.53
CA TYR A 54 5.89 -19.78 1.22
C TYR A 54 5.42 -21.24 1.23
N HIS A 55 6.23 -22.17 0.72
CA HIS A 55 5.89 -23.59 0.65
C HIS A 55 5.90 -24.28 2.03
N ASP A 56 6.80 -23.87 2.92
CA ASP A 56 6.95 -24.38 4.29
C ASP A 56 5.95 -23.72 5.25
N ALA A 57 5.49 -22.51 4.95
CA ALA A 57 4.50 -21.81 5.75
C ALA A 57 3.18 -22.60 5.89
N THR A 58 2.55 -22.46 7.05
CA THR A 58 1.21 -23.05 7.29
C THR A 58 0.18 -22.56 6.27
N ALA A 59 -0.82 -23.40 5.98
CA ALA A 59 -1.92 -23.06 5.07
C ALA A 59 -2.64 -21.74 5.45
N GLN A 60 -2.72 -21.41 6.74
CA GLN A 60 -3.29 -20.14 7.18
C GLN A 60 -2.46 -18.94 6.69
N ARG A 61 -1.13 -18.99 6.84
CA ARG A 61 -0.25 -17.87 6.42
C ARG A 61 -0.17 -17.74 4.91
N GLN A 62 -0.15 -18.86 4.19
CA GLN A 62 -0.29 -18.86 2.72
C GLN A 62 -1.58 -18.16 2.30
N ASN A 63 -2.71 -18.51 2.93
CA ASN A 63 -4.01 -17.90 2.66
C ASN A 63 -4.03 -16.41 3.02
N ASP A 64 -3.43 -15.99 4.14
CA ASP A 64 -3.38 -14.59 4.56
C ASP A 64 -2.57 -13.75 3.57
N TYR A 65 -1.42 -14.25 3.12
CA TYR A 65 -0.60 -13.61 2.09
C TYR A 65 -1.35 -13.49 0.75
N ASN A 66 -1.93 -14.58 0.27
CA ASN A 66 -2.69 -14.58 -0.98
C ASN A 66 -3.88 -13.60 -0.94
N GLN A 67 -4.57 -13.53 0.19
CA GLN A 67 -5.66 -12.57 0.39
C GLN A 67 -5.16 -11.13 0.39
N ALA A 68 -4.04 -10.84 1.06
CA ALA A 68 -3.42 -9.52 1.07
C ALA A 68 -3.02 -9.07 -0.34
N VAL A 69 -2.34 -9.94 -1.09
CA VAL A 69 -1.94 -9.69 -2.48
C VAL A 69 -3.16 -9.49 -3.38
N THR A 70 -4.22 -10.28 -3.19
CA THR A 70 -5.47 -10.13 -3.94
C THR A 70 -6.14 -8.79 -3.65
N ALA A 71 -6.21 -8.37 -2.38
CA ALA A 71 -6.77 -7.08 -1.99
C ALA A 71 -5.96 -5.91 -2.58
N ALA A 72 -4.63 -5.99 -2.51
CA ALA A 72 -3.73 -5.03 -3.14
C ALA A 72 -3.93 -4.93 -4.66
N ASN A 73 -3.97 -6.07 -5.36
CA ASN A 73 -4.23 -6.12 -6.80
C ASN A 73 -5.61 -5.57 -7.16
N ASN A 74 -6.63 -5.81 -6.34
CA ASN A 74 -7.96 -5.24 -6.55
C ASN A 74 -7.91 -3.71 -6.51
N ILE A 75 -7.20 -3.11 -5.55
CA ILE A 75 -7.02 -1.67 -5.46
C ILE A 75 -6.22 -1.13 -6.67
N ILE A 76 -5.13 -1.80 -7.06
CA ILE A 76 -4.30 -1.42 -8.21
C ILE A 76 -5.11 -1.45 -9.52
N ASN A 77 -5.98 -2.44 -9.70
CA ASN A 77 -6.75 -2.66 -10.93
C ASN A 77 -8.08 -1.89 -10.98
N GLN A 78 -8.44 -1.14 -9.94
CA GLN A 78 -9.64 -0.29 -9.96
C GLN A 78 -9.47 0.89 -10.93
N THR A 79 -10.09 0.80 -12.10
CA THR A 79 -10.07 1.85 -13.13
C THR A 79 -11.32 2.72 -13.15
N THR A 80 -12.45 2.21 -12.64
CA THR A 80 -13.77 2.89 -12.68
C THR A 80 -14.18 3.53 -11.35
N SER A 81 -13.65 3.05 -10.23
CA SER A 81 -13.82 3.64 -8.90
C SER A 81 -12.55 3.41 -8.09
N PRO A 82 -11.49 4.20 -8.36
CA PRO A 82 -10.23 4.07 -7.65
C PRO A 82 -10.42 4.42 -6.18
N THR A 83 -9.77 3.65 -5.31
CA THR A 83 -9.64 3.98 -3.90
C THR A 83 -8.89 5.32 -3.78
N MET A 84 -9.61 6.38 -3.39
CA MET A 84 -9.04 7.74 -3.27
C MET A 84 -8.48 8.04 -1.86
N ASN A 85 -8.57 7.08 -0.95
CA ASN A 85 -8.07 7.22 0.41
C ASN A 85 -6.65 6.63 0.53
N PRO A 86 -5.62 7.46 0.78
CA PRO A 86 -4.25 6.97 0.94
C PRO A 86 -4.11 6.00 2.12
N ASP A 87 -4.92 6.12 3.17
CA ASP A 87 -4.86 5.25 4.33
C ASP A 87 -5.28 3.82 3.98
N ASP A 88 -6.28 3.65 3.10
CA ASP A 88 -6.72 2.34 2.62
C ASP A 88 -5.63 1.67 1.77
N VAL A 89 -4.95 2.45 0.92
CA VAL A 89 -3.83 1.98 0.08
C VAL A 89 -2.61 1.61 0.93
N ASN A 90 -2.29 2.43 1.93
CA ASN A 90 -1.21 2.17 2.88
C ASN A 90 -1.53 0.95 3.77
N GLY A 91 -2.78 0.78 4.17
CA GLY A 91 -3.27 -0.39 4.89
C GLY A 91 -3.07 -1.67 4.09
N ALA A 92 -3.47 -1.67 2.81
CA ALA A 92 -3.24 -2.80 1.91
C ALA A 92 -1.74 -3.11 1.72
N THR A 93 -0.92 -2.06 1.57
CA THR A 93 0.55 -2.21 1.44
C THR A 93 1.15 -2.85 2.69
N THR A 94 0.75 -2.35 3.86
CA THR A 94 1.20 -2.85 5.17
C THR A 94 0.77 -4.30 5.36
N GLN A 95 -0.46 -4.65 4.96
CA GLN A 95 -0.96 -6.02 5.05
C GLN A 95 -0.15 -6.99 4.18
N VAL A 96 0.19 -6.62 2.94
CA VAL A 96 1.04 -7.43 2.07
C VAL A 96 2.43 -7.62 2.70
N ASN A 97 3.04 -6.55 3.20
CA ASN A 97 4.36 -6.64 3.82
C ASN A 97 4.35 -7.49 5.10
N ASN A 98 3.35 -7.32 5.98
CA ASN A 98 3.23 -8.07 7.22
C ASN A 98 3.01 -9.56 6.97
N THR A 99 2.14 -9.90 6.01
CA THR A 99 1.89 -11.29 5.63
C THR A 99 3.09 -11.92 4.94
N LYS A 100 3.84 -11.16 4.13
CA LYS A 100 5.11 -11.59 3.54
C LYS A 100 6.15 -11.92 4.63
N VAL A 101 6.37 -11.01 5.58
CA VAL A 101 7.26 -11.24 6.72
C VAL A 101 6.78 -12.41 7.59
N ALA A 102 5.48 -12.68 7.66
CA ALA A 102 4.95 -13.82 8.39
C ALA A 102 5.20 -15.17 7.69
N LEU A 103 5.37 -15.19 6.35
CA LEU A 103 5.83 -16.37 5.61
C LEU A 103 7.29 -16.67 5.98
N ASP A 104 8.15 -15.65 5.93
CA ASP A 104 9.55 -15.71 6.39
C ASP A 104 9.65 -15.95 7.92
N GLY A 105 8.54 -15.72 8.63
CA GLY A 105 8.44 -15.60 10.08
C GLY A 105 8.33 -16.93 10.84
N ASP A 106 8.41 -18.09 10.19
CA ASP A 106 8.62 -19.35 10.92
C ASP A 106 9.95 -19.34 11.71
N GLU A 107 10.94 -18.55 11.29
CA GLU A 107 12.10 -18.23 12.14
C GLU A 107 11.77 -17.23 13.26
N THR A 108 10.84 -16.31 13.04
CA THR A 108 10.53 -15.21 13.96
C THR A 108 9.59 -15.63 15.10
N LEU A 109 8.72 -16.62 14.91
CA LEU A 109 7.86 -17.15 15.98
C LEU A 109 8.63 -17.91 17.06
N GLN A 110 9.80 -18.50 16.74
CA GLN A 110 10.73 -18.97 17.77
C GLN A 110 11.35 -17.82 18.57
N GLN A 111 11.56 -16.66 17.95
CA GLN A 111 12.12 -15.49 18.63
C GLN A 111 11.09 -14.70 19.44
N LEU A 112 9.83 -14.61 18.99
CA LEU A 112 8.74 -13.96 19.73
C LEU A 112 8.32 -14.76 20.97
N ASN A 113 8.28 -16.09 20.89
CA ASN A 113 8.01 -16.94 22.07
C ASN A 113 9.17 -16.91 23.10
N ASN A 114 10.41 -16.71 22.67
CA ASN A 114 11.56 -16.54 23.57
C ASN A 114 11.70 -15.12 24.12
N LYS A 115 11.08 -14.09 23.50
CA LYS A 115 11.09 -12.70 23.98
C LYS A 115 9.92 -12.33 24.89
N GLN A 116 8.87 -13.16 24.99
CA GLN A 116 7.78 -12.93 25.96
C GLN A 116 7.97 -13.66 27.30
N THR A 117 8.99 -14.51 27.46
CA THR A 117 9.23 -15.28 28.70
C THR A 117 10.44 -14.83 29.53
N THR A 118 11.20 -13.80 29.12
CA THR A 118 12.38 -13.33 29.89
C THR A 118 12.14 -12.12 30.81
N ASP A 119 11.03 -11.39 30.68
CA ASP A 119 10.78 -10.15 31.46
C ASP A 119 9.84 -10.32 32.68
N LEU A 120 9.87 -11.46 33.37
CA LEU A 120 9.09 -11.67 34.62
C LEU A 120 9.86 -12.32 35.78
N ILE A 121 11.19 -12.39 35.73
CA ILE A 121 12.00 -12.73 36.91
C ILE A 121 13.19 -11.78 37.00
N ASN A 122 12.99 -10.66 37.70
CA ASN A 122 13.94 -10.07 38.66
C ASN A 122 13.30 -8.91 39.41
#